data_AF-A0A948WMG9-F1
#
_entry.id   AF-A0A948WMG9-F1
#
_cell.length_a   1.000
_cell.length_b   1.000
_cell.length_c   1.000
_cell.angle_alpha   90.00
_cell.angle_beta   90.00
_cell.angle_gamma   90.00
#
_symmetry.space_group_name_H-M   'P 1'
#
loop_
_entity.id
_entity.type
_entity.pdbx_description
1 polymer ?
#
loop_
_entity_poly.entity_id
_entity_poly.type
_entity_poly.pdbx_seq_one_letter_code
_entity_poly.pdbx_strand_id
1 'polypeptide(L)' 'MHTELAYLRDAFVREFDATVIAVEDNKVALDSTYFYPTGGGQPHDTGTLESAHVSEVRKEGELVWHT' A
#
# COMPACT_ATOMS: atom_id res chain seq x y z
N MET A 1 -0.98 -15.55 -1.55
CA MET A 1 -1.74 -14.28 -1.61
C MET A 1 -0.73 -13.20 -1.88
N HIS A 2 -1.01 -12.28 -2.81
CA HIS A 2 -0.08 -11.22 -3.24
C HIS A 2 -0.84 -9.90 -3.37
N THR A 3 -0.10 -8.79 -3.36
CA THR A 3 -0.64 -7.46 -3.63
C THR A 3 -0.39 -7.08 -5.10
N GLU A 4 -1.44 -6.73 -5.82
CA GLU A 4 -1.35 -6.09 -7.12
C GLU A 4 -0.79 -4.66 -6.97
N LEU A 5 0.22 -4.33 -7.77
CA LEU A 5 0.89 -3.03 -7.76
C LEU A 5 0.16 -2.03 -8.68
N ALA A 6 -1.08 -1.66 -8.34
CA ALA A 6 -1.94 -0.83 -9.18
C ALA A 6 -1.37 0.57 -9.47
N TYR A 7 -0.48 1.09 -8.60
CA TYR A 7 0.27 2.33 -8.85
C TYR A 7 1.12 2.30 -10.13
N LEU A 8 1.49 1.12 -10.64
CA LEU A 8 2.21 0.99 -11.92
C LEU A 8 1.29 1.19 -13.13
N ARG A 9 -0.02 0.99 -12.95
CA ARG A 9 -1.02 1.16 -14.02
C ARG A 9 -1.43 2.62 -14.17
N ASP A 10 -1.70 3.30 -13.05
CA ASP A 10 -2.07 4.71 -13.04
C ASP A 10 -1.65 5.36 -11.71
N ALA A 11 -0.57 6.14 -11.74
CA ALA A 11 -0.04 6.82 -10.56
C ALA A 11 -0.85 8.07 -10.13
N PHE A 12 -1.91 8.45 -10.86
CA PHE A 12 -2.72 9.63 -10.55
C PHE A 12 -3.98 9.32 -9.73
N VAL A 13 -4.31 8.05 -9.54
CA VAL A 13 -5.42 7.62 -8.67
C VAL A 13 -5.09 7.94 -7.21
N ARG A 14 -6.03 8.59 -6.52
CA ARG A 14 -5.87 9.03 -5.12
C ARG A 14 -6.85 8.40 -4.15
N GLU A 15 -7.91 7.80 -4.67
CA GLU A 15 -8.98 7.15 -3.91
C GLU A 15 -9.33 5.84 -4.62
N PHE A 16 -9.40 4.74 -3.87
CA PHE A 16 -9.66 3.40 -4.40
C PHE A 16 -10.17 2.48 -3.29
N ASP A 17 -10.88 1.43 -3.70
CA ASP A 17 -11.30 0.34 -2.81
C ASP A 17 -10.30 -0.83 -2.91
N ALA A 18 -10.07 -1.51 -1.78
CA ALA A 18 -9.23 -2.70 -1.72
C ALA A 18 -9.67 -3.61 -0.55
N THR A 19 -9.27 -4.87 -0.62
CA THR A 19 -9.53 -5.86 0.44
C THR A 19 -8.27 -6.10 1.26
N VAL A 20 -8.39 -6.07 2.59
CA VAL A 20 -7.30 -6.51 3.48
C VAL A 20 -7.13 -8.03 3.37
N ILE A 21 -5.93 -8.46 2.98
CA ILE A 21 -5.58 -9.88 2.81
C ILE A 21 -4.60 -10.40 3.88
N ALA A 22 -3.96 -9.51 4.63
CA ALA A 22 -3.15 -9.86 5.79
C ALA A 22 -3.08 -8.70 6.80
N VAL A 23 -2.91 -9.05 8.08
CA VAL A 23 -2.73 -8.11 9.19
C VAL A 23 -1.58 -8.62 10.06
N GLU A 24 -0.66 -7.73 10.41
CA GLU A 24 0.44 -8.00 11.35
C GLU A 24 0.65 -6.77 12.21
N ASP A 25 0.50 -6.90 13.54
CA ASP A 25 0.60 -5.78 14.49
C ASP A 25 -0.22 -4.55 14.07
N ASN A 26 0.47 -3.48 13.67
CA ASN A 26 -0.12 -2.21 13.23
C ASN A 26 -0.07 -2.00 11.72
N LYS A 27 0.31 -3.00 10.93
CA LYS A 27 0.36 -2.93 9.47
C LYS A 27 -0.63 -3.88 8.78
N VAL A 28 -1.12 -3.48 7.62
CA VAL A 28 -2.04 -4.28 6.79
C VAL A 28 -1.52 -4.44 5.36
N ALA A 29 -1.76 -5.60 4.76
CA ALA A 29 -1.54 -5.83 3.34
C ALA A 29 -2.86 -5.88 2.59
N LEU A 30 -2.90 -5.21 1.44
CA LEU A 30 -4.08 -5.12 0.56
C LEU A 30 -3.92 -6.07 -0.63
N ASP A 31 -5.03 -6.50 -1.23
CA ASP A 31 -5.03 -7.27 -2.49
C ASP A 31 -4.56 -6.43 -3.69
N SER A 32 -4.81 -5.12 -3.67
CA SER A 32 -4.35 -4.15 -4.66
C SER A 32 -4.07 -2.80 -3.99
N THR A 33 -3.03 -2.08 -4.42
CA THR A 33 -2.72 -0.76 -3.84
C THR A 33 -2.20 0.24 -4.87
N TYR A 34 -2.65 1.48 -4.73
CA TYR A 34 -2.11 2.65 -5.42
C TYR A 34 -1.07 3.42 -4.59
N PHE A 35 -0.83 3.04 -3.34
CA PHE A 35 0.28 3.59 -2.56
C PHE A 35 1.62 3.06 -3.08
N TYR A 36 2.53 3.95 -3.43
CA TYR A 36 3.90 3.58 -3.77
C TYR A 36 4.70 3.21 -2.50
N PRO A 37 5.32 2.01 -2.44
CA PRO A 37 6.24 1.65 -1.37
C PRO A 37 7.60 2.33 -1.54
N THR A 38 8.32 2.57 -0.44
CA THR A 38 9.67 3.15 -0.52
C THR A 38 10.57 2.32 -1.43
N GLY A 39 11.22 2.96 -2.41
CA GLY A 39 12.05 2.26 -3.38
C GLY A 39 12.63 3.16 -4.46
N GLY A 40 13.76 2.75 -5.06
CA GLY A 40 14.38 3.48 -6.18
C GLY A 40 14.89 4.89 -5.83
N GLY A 41 15.08 5.19 -4.54
CA GLY A 41 15.42 6.54 -4.06
C GLY A 41 14.20 7.45 -3.85
N GLN A 42 13.00 6.98 -4.18
CA GLN A 42 11.75 7.70 -3.94
C GLN A 42 11.16 7.27 -2.58
N PRO A 43 10.72 8.22 -1.74
CA PRO A 43 9.98 7.91 -0.52
C PRO A 43 8.61 7.30 -0.83
N HIS A 44 8.06 6.56 0.13
CA HIS A 44 6.70 6.04 0.04
C HIS A 44 5.65 7.15 -0.02
N ASP A 45 4.47 6.79 -0.52
CA ASP A 45 3.29 7.63 -0.43
C ASP A 45 2.71 7.63 1.00
N THR A 46 2.03 8.72 1.34
CA THR A 46 1.31 8.90 2.60
C THR A 46 -0.15 9.19 2.32
N GLY A 47 -1.03 8.88 3.28
CA GLY A 47 -2.47 9.04 3.09
C GLY A 47 -3.26 8.38 4.21
N THR A 48 -4.43 7.87 3.87
CA THR A 48 -5.31 7.20 4.83
C THR A 48 -5.91 5.92 4.26
N LEU A 49 -6.07 4.91 5.11
CA LEU A 49 -6.97 3.79 4.89
C LEU A 49 -8.18 4.04 5.80
N GLU A 50 -9.32 4.41 5.21
CA GLU A 50 -10.47 4.95 5.97
C GLU A 50 -10.04 6.09 6.90
N SER A 51 -10.21 5.94 8.22
CA SER A 51 -9.82 6.92 9.23
C SER A 51 -8.39 6.72 9.77
N ALA A 52 -7.67 5.69 9.34
CA ALA A 52 -6.32 5.39 9.81
C ALA A 52 -5.26 6.05 8.91
N HIS A 53 -4.27 6.70 9.50
CA HIS A 53 -3.17 7.30 8.74
C HIS A 53 -2.15 6.24 8.33
N VAL A 54 -1.76 6.27 7.05
CA VAL A 54 -0.63 5.50 6.54
C VAL A 54 0.62 6.35 6.69
N SER A 55 1.46 5.91 7.62
CA SER A 55 2.73 6.52 7.99
C SER A 55 3.93 5.91 7.27
N GLU A 56 3.78 4.70 6.74
CA GLU A 56 4.82 4.01 5.98
C GLU A 56 4.21 3.01 4.98
N VAL A 57 4.89 2.83 3.84
CA VAL A 57 4.55 1.80 2.86
C VAL A 57 5.81 1.03 2.45
N ARG A 58 5.80 -0.29 2.63
CA ARG A 58 6.92 -1.19 2.32
C ARG A 58 6.47 -2.41 1.54
N LYS A 59 7.23 -2.77 0.52
CA LYS A 59 7.06 -4.05 -0.20
C LYS A 59 7.97 -5.11 0.41
N GLU A 60 7.39 -6.20 0.89
CA GLU A 60 8.09 -7.35 1.47
C GLU A 60 7.64 -8.63 0.76
N GLY A 61 8.52 -9.20 -0.07
CA GLY A 61 8.16 -10.33 -0.92
C GLY A 61 7.04 -9.97 -1.90
N GLU A 62 5.92 -10.68 -1.80
CA GLU A 62 4.73 -10.50 -2.65
C GLU A 62 3.68 -9.55 -2.06
N LEU A 63 3.87 -9.05 -0.84
CA LEU A 63 2.92 -8.16 -0.16
C LEU A 63 3.44 -6.72 -0.10
N VAL A 64 2.51 -5.78 -0.11
CA VAL A 64 2.77 -4.38 0.24
C VAL A 64 2.07 -4.07 1.55
N TRP A 65 2.88 -3.75 2.56
CA TRP A 65 2.44 -3.39 3.90
C TRP A 65 2.27 -1.89 4.06
N HIS A 66 1.18 -1.51 4.72
CA HIS A 66 0.83 -0.13 5.06
C HIS A 66 0.75 -0.03 6.58
N THR A 67 1.61 0.80 7.19
CA THR A 67 1.74 0.99 8.64
C THR A 67 1.08 2.28 9.10
#